data_AF-A0A0A2LT35-F1
#
_entry.id   AF-A0A0A2LT35-F1
#
_cell.length_a   1.000
_cell.length_b   1.000
_cell.length_c   1.000
_cell.angle_alpha   90.00
_cell.angle_beta   90.00
_cell.angle_gamma   90.00
#
_symmetry.space_group_name_H-M   'P 1'
#
loop_
_entity.id
_entity.type
_entity.pdbx_description
1 polymer ?
#
loop_
_entity_poly.entity_id
_entity_poly.type
_entity_poly.pdbx_seq_one_letter_code
_entity_poly.pdbx_strand_id
1 'polypeptide(L)'
;MDFNDIQSAWDNQKTDKVVMPDNLKKIQSANTPLDKIRKNLKKEFIYQIIAIVFVAFTPLLYDFPKETFFLFYLIYSLFTAVSIYYLVKLYMFYKRINKTDLRTKDSLYETYFDIRLNMEIYKTFGFAITPFLVLFLVGLLFYKEQGIDINNLSDSFIITMFIVIVVSVLMMGVMLEVWVHYFYGKYAKEIRKVIDELKEE
;
A
#
# COMPACT_ATOMS: atom_id res chain seq x y z
N MET A 1 -34.98 -48.03 17.81
CA MET A 1 -35.04 -46.63 17.35
C MET A 1 -34.83 -46.66 15.86
N ASP A 2 -35.88 -46.31 15.12
CA ASP A 2 -35.89 -46.28 13.67
C ASP A 2 -35.36 -44.92 13.17
N PHE A 3 -34.82 -44.84 11.96
CA PHE A 3 -34.24 -43.60 11.42
C PHE A 3 -35.29 -42.47 11.33
N ASN A 4 -36.54 -42.88 11.11
CA ASN A 4 -37.71 -42.00 11.10
C ASN A 4 -37.99 -41.38 12.48
N ASP A 5 -37.68 -42.06 13.57
CA ASP A 5 -37.84 -41.52 14.94
C ASP A 5 -36.82 -40.42 15.21
N ILE A 6 -35.60 -40.57 14.69
CA ILE A 6 -34.53 -39.58 14.83
C ILE A 6 -34.83 -38.35 13.98
N GLN A 7 -35.31 -38.53 12.75
CA GLN A 7 -35.67 -37.43 11.85
C GLN A 7 -36.88 -36.65 12.37
N SER A 8 -37.90 -37.34 12.86
CA SER A 8 -39.05 -36.69 13.48
C SER A 8 -38.71 -35.99 14.80
N ALA A 9 -37.77 -36.51 15.60
CA ALA A 9 -37.26 -35.81 16.78
C ALA A 9 -36.43 -34.55 16.40
N TRP A 10 -35.68 -34.60 15.30
CA TRP A 10 -34.91 -33.47 14.77
C TRP A 10 -35.81 -32.37 14.20
N ASP A 11 -36.86 -32.74 13.46
CA ASP A 11 -37.83 -31.79 12.89
C ASP A 11 -38.78 -31.21 13.95
N ASN A 12 -39.05 -31.94 15.04
CA ASN A 12 -39.86 -31.47 16.17
C ASN A 12 -39.07 -30.64 17.20
N GLN A 13 -37.74 -30.64 17.13
CA GLN A 13 -36.97 -29.58 17.75
C GLN A 13 -37.26 -28.32 16.93
N LYS A 14 -38.13 -27.46 17.47
CA LYS A 14 -38.16 -26.05 17.09
C LYS A 14 -36.72 -25.57 17.23
N THR A 15 -36.01 -25.56 16.12
CA THR A 15 -34.81 -24.77 15.95
C THR A 15 -35.34 -23.35 16.07
N ASP A 16 -35.44 -22.87 17.31
CA ASP A 16 -35.45 -21.44 17.58
C ASP A 16 -34.35 -20.93 16.69
N LYS A 17 -34.74 -20.22 15.61
CA LYS A 17 -33.85 -19.71 14.58
C LYS A 17 -32.62 -19.26 15.34
N VAL A 18 -31.46 -19.90 15.13
CA VAL A 18 -30.25 -19.51 15.85
C VAL A 18 -30.01 -18.07 15.43
N VAL A 19 -30.54 -17.13 16.22
CA VAL A 19 -30.49 -15.71 15.91
C VAL A 19 -29.06 -15.40 16.23
N MET A 20 -28.23 -15.37 15.19
CA MET A 20 -26.85 -14.96 15.33
C MET A 20 -26.87 -13.64 16.11
N PRO A 21 -26.24 -13.58 17.29
CA PRO A 21 -26.29 -12.41 18.14
C PRO A 21 -25.88 -11.19 17.33
N ASP A 22 -26.56 -10.06 17.50
CA ASP A 22 -26.40 -8.91 16.59
C ASP A 22 -24.95 -8.39 16.54
N ASN A 23 -24.20 -8.56 17.63
CA ASN A 23 -22.76 -8.28 17.70
C ASN A 23 -21.93 -9.11 16.68
N LEU A 24 -22.27 -10.38 16.44
CA LEU A 24 -21.57 -11.28 15.51
C LEU A 24 -21.86 -10.89 14.06
N LYS A 25 -23.10 -10.50 13.74
CA LYS A 25 -23.44 -9.95 12.41
C LYS A 25 -22.70 -8.64 12.14
N LYS A 26 -22.61 -7.76 13.14
CA LYS A 26 -21.86 -6.50 13.04
C LYS A 26 -20.38 -6.74 12.80
N ILE A 27 -19.74 -7.63 13.57
CA ILE A 27 -18.33 -8.01 13.35
C ILE A 27 -18.14 -8.60 11.95
N GLN A 28 -19.08 -9.43 11.49
CA GLN A 28 -18.98 -10.04 10.17
C GLN A 28 -19.06 -9.02 9.01
N SER A 29 -19.75 -7.89 9.21
CA SER A 29 -19.81 -6.80 8.23
C SER A 29 -18.43 -6.17 7.94
N ALA A 30 -17.51 -6.21 8.92
CA ALA A 30 -16.14 -5.71 8.77
C ALA A 30 -15.23 -6.62 7.90
N ASN A 31 -15.65 -7.85 7.59
CA ASN A 31 -14.91 -8.72 6.68
C ASN A 31 -14.87 -8.16 5.25
N THR A 32 -15.94 -7.51 4.80
CA THR A 32 -16.00 -6.93 3.44
C THR A 32 -14.96 -5.82 3.21
N PRO A 33 -14.84 -4.78 4.07
CA PRO A 33 -13.78 -3.79 3.93
C PRO A 33 -12.39 -4.40 4.14
N LEU A 34 -12.23 -5.37 5.06
CA LEU A 34 -10.96 -6.06 5.26
C LEU A 34 -10.51 -6.82 4.01
N ASP A 35 -11.42 -7.50 3.33
CA ASP A 35 -11.13 -8.23 2.09
C ASP A 35 -10.73 -7.29 0.95
N LYS A 36 -11.30 -6.08 0.89
CA LYS A 36 -10.86 -5.05 -0.05
C LYS A 36 -9.43 -4.60 0.25
N ILE A 37 -9.10 -4.37 1.52
CA ILE A 37 -7.72 -4.06 1.94
C ILE A 37 -6.77 -5.20 1.55
N ARG A 38 -7.11 -6.46 1.85
CA ARG A 38 -6.31 -7.64 1.45
C ARG A 38 -6.05 -7.69 -0.05
N LYS A 39 -7.08 -7.43 -0.87
CA LYS A 39 -6.95 -7.39 -2.33
C LYS A 39 -6.05 -6.25 -2.80
N ASN A 40 -6.18 -5.06 -2.20
CA ASN A 40 -5.34 -3.91 -2.52
C ASN A 40 -3.88 -4.18 -2.17
N LEU A 41 -3.59 -4.70 -0.97
CA LEU A 41 -2.24 -5.08 -0.54
C LEU A 41 -1.57 -6.08 -1.50
N LYS A 42 -2.31 -7.12 -1.92
CA LYS A 42 -1.79 -8.11 -2.87
C LYS A 42 -1.45 -7.48 -4.22
N LYS A 43 -2.33 -6.61 -4.72
CA LYS A 43 -2.11 -5.89 -5.98
C LYS A 43 -0.91 -4.96 -5.88
N GLU A 44 -0.83 -4.17 -4.81
CA GLU A 44 0.30 -3.25 -4.58
C GLU A 44 1.62 -4.00 -4.49
N PHE A 45 1.67 -5.13 -3.78
CA PHE A 45 2.88 -5.96 -3.72
C PHE A 45 3.35 -6.40 -5.12
N ILE A 46 2.43 -6.85 -5.97
CA ILE A 46 2.74 -7.26 -7.34
C ILE A 46 3.17 -6.06 -8.20
N TYR A 47 2.41 -4.96 -8.14
CA TYR A 47 2.72 -3.75 -8.91
C TYR A 47 4.07 -3.14 -8.50
N GLN A 48 4.42 -3.17 -7.22
CA GLN A 48 5.71 -2.70 -6.73
C GLN A 48 6.86 -3.52 -7.31
N ILE A 49 6.75 -4.86 -7.32
CA ILE A 49 7.77 -5.74 -7.91
C ILE A 49 7.92 -5.45 -9.40
N ILE A 50 6.81 -5.37 -10.13
CA ILE A 50 6.82 -5.04 -11.56
C ILE A 50 7.46 -3.67 -11.79
N ALA A 51 7.13 -2.66 -10.99
CA ALA A 51 7.67 -1.32 -11.11
C ALA A 51 9.19 -1.29 -10.86
N ILE A 52 9.69 -2.00 -9.84
CA ILE A 52 11.13 -2.11 -9.57
C ILE A 52 11.85 -2.71 -10.77
N VAL A 53 11.33 -3.83 -11.29
CA VAL A 53 11.90 -4.50 -12.47
C VAL A 53 11.86 -3.56 -13.67
N PHE A 54 10.75 -2.86 -13.91
CA PHE A 54 10.61 -1.91 -15.01
C PHE A 54 11.65 -0.78 -14.93
N VAL A 55 11.86 -0.21 -13.74
CA VAL A 55 12.88 0.82 -13.52
C VAL A 55 14.28 0.30 -13.85
N ALA A 56 14.59 -0.97 -13.57
CA ALA A 56 15.89 -1.58 -13.90
C ALA A 56 16.23 -1.55 -15.40
N PHE A 57 15.20 -1.60 -16.26
CA PHE A 57 15.34 -1.57 -17.72
C PHE A 57 15.32 -0.16 -18.31
N THR A 58 15.10 0.89 -17.51
CA THR A 58 15.03 2.27 -18.03
C THR A 58 16.27 2.72 -18.82
N PRO A 59 17.53 2.38 -18.46
CA PRO A 59 18.69 2.79 -19.26
C PRO A 59 18.69 2.18 -20.67
N LEU A 60 18.11 0.98 -20.82
CA LEU A 60 18.00 0.28 -22.09
C LEU A 60 16.84 0.80 -22.94
N LEU A 61 15.74 1.23 -22.31
CA LEU A 61 14.56 1.75 -23.02
C LEU A 61 14.76 3.18 -23.55
N TYR A 62 15.62 3.95 -22.90
CA TYR A 62 15.89 5.36 -23.23
C TYR A 62 17.29 5.59 -23.82
N ASP A 63 17.99 4.53 -24.23
CA ASP A 63 19.34 4.59 -24.83
C ASP A 63 20.32 5.49 -24.07
N PHE A 64 20.41 5.26 -22.75
CA PHE A 64 21.35 6.00 -21.92
C PHE A 64 22.80 5.71 -22.33
N PRO A 65 23.72 6.68 -22.22
CA PRO A 65 25.13 6.45 -22.50
C PRO A 65 25.68 5.37 -21.55
N LYS A 66 26.53 4.48 -22.04
CA LYS A 66 27.12 3.40 -21.21
C LYS A 66 27.88 3.94 -19.99
N GLU A 67 28.40 5.16 -20.09
CA GLU A 67 29.10 5.86 -19.02
C GLU A 67 28.19 6.16 -17.81
N THR A 68 26.89 6.36 -18.02
CA THR A 68 25.93 6.65 -16.93
C THR A 68 25.37 5.38 -16.29
N PHE A 69 25.63 4.19 -16.86
CA PHE A 69 25.09 2.92 -16.34
C PHE A 69 25.59 2.63 -14.93
N PHE A 70 26.88 2.89 -14.66
CA PHE A 70 27.46 2.67 -13.34
C PHE A 70 26.73 3.50 -12.27
N LEU A 71 26.60 4.80 -12.51
CA LEU A 71 25.91 5.72 -11.60
C LEU A 71 24.44 5.33 -11.43
N PHE A 72 23.75 5.00 -12.53
CA PHE A 72 22.35 4.59 -12.51
C PHE A 72 22.16 3.32 -11.66
N TYR A 73 22.93 2.26 -11.91
CA TYR A 73 22.78 1.00 -11.18
C TYR A 73 23.20 1.13 -9.70
N LEU A 74 24.11 2.04 -9.36
CA LEU A 74 24.43 2.36 -7.97
C LEU A 74 23.21 2.98 -7.26
N ILE A 75 22.60 4.03 -7.83
CA ILE A 75 21.41 4.66 -7.25
C ILE A 75 20.24 3.68 -7.21
N TYR A 76 20.05 2.90 -8.28
CA TYR A 76 19.03 1.86 -8.36
C TYR A 76 19.21 0.78 -7.29
N SER A 77 20.44 0.42 -6.92
CA SER A 77 20.70 -0.56 -5.86
C SER A 77 20.21 -0.06 -4.50
N LEU A 78 20.41 1.22 -4.19
CA LEU A 78 19.92 1.86 -2.96
C LEU A 78 18.39 1.95 -2.94
N PHE A 79 17.80 2.40 -4.05
CA PHE A 79 16.34 2.41 -4.25
C PHE A 79 15.74 1.01 -4.05
N THR A 80 16.39 -0.01 -4.61
CA THR A 80 15.94 -1.41 -4.51
C THR A 80 16.05 -1.92 -3.08
N ALA A 81 17.12 -1.60 -2.34
CA ALA A 81 17.27 -1.98 -0.95
C ALA A 81 16.14 -1.42 -0.06
N VAL A 82 15.82 -0.12 -0.22
CA VAL A 82 14.70 0.52 0.49
C VAL A 82 13.36 -0.13 0.10
N SER A 83 13.18 -0.44 -1.18
CA SER A 83 11.97 -1.09 -1.69
C SER A 83 11.79 -2.52 -1.17
N ILE A 84 12.87 -3.30 -1.09
CA ILE A 84 12.83 -4.67 -0.52
C ILE A 84 12.45 -4.61 0.96
N TYR A 85 13.05 -3.69 1.73
CA TYR A 85 12.70 -3.50 3.13
C TYR A 85 11.19 -3.25 3.31
N TYR A 86 10.62 -2.36 2.50
CA TYR A 86 9.20 -2.08 2.52
C TYR A 86 8.36 -3.30 2.08
N LEU A 87 8.75 -4.00 1.01
CA LEU A 87 8.04 -5.19 0.54
C LEU A 87 7.98 -6.29 1.58
N VAL A 88 9.06 -6.48 2.35
CA VAL A 88 9.09 -7.42 3.48
C VAL A 88 8.11 -7.00 4.57
N LYS A 89 8.04 -5.70 4.92
CA LYS A 89 7.05 -5.18 5.88
C LYS A 89 5.61 -5.35 5.38
N LEU A 90 5.37 -5.06 4.09
CA LEU A 90 4.07 -5.22 3.46
C LEU A 90 3.62 -6.68 3.45
N TYR A 91 4.54 -7.61 3.14
CA TYR A 91 4.27 -9.04 3.15
C TYR A 91 3.99 -9.57 4.56
N MET A 92 4.76 -9.14 5.56
CA MET A 92 4.50 -9.50 6.97
C MET A 92 3.11 -9.03 7.42
N PHE A 93 2.75 -7.79 7.07
CA PHE A 93 1.43 -7.24 7.36
C PHE A 93 0.31 -8.01 6.64
N TYR A 94 0.48 -8.30 5.35
CA TYR A 94 -0.45 -9.11 4.58
C TYR A 94 -0.67 -10.50 5.21
N LYS A 95 0.41 -11.18 5.59
CA LYS A 95 0.35 -12.48 6.27
C LYS A 95 -0.39 -12.40 7.60
N ARG A 96 -0.20 -11.32 8.36
CA ARG A 96 -0.89 -11.10 9.64
C ARG A 96 -2.39 -10.95 9.43
N ILE A 97 -2.81 -9.99 8.60
CA ILE A 97 -4.23 -9.76 8.30
C ILE A 97 -4.92 -11.00 7.71
N ASN A 98 -4.23 -11.82 6.93
CA ASN A 98 -4.81 -13.02 6.34
C ASN A 98 -5.00 -14.16 7.35
N LYS A 99 -4.25 -14.16 8.45
CA LYS A 99 -4.41 -15.12 9.55
C LYS A 99 -5.42 -14.67 10.59
N THR A 100 -5.73 -13.38 10.63
CA THR A 100 -6.68 -12.83 11.59
C THR A 100 -8.11 -13.24 11.22
N ASP A 101 -8.72 -14.05 12.09
CA ASP A 101 -10.15 -14.34 12.06
C ASP A 101 -10.87 -13.24 12.83
N LEU A 102 -11.65 -12.39 12.14
CA LEU A 102 -12.43 -11.31 12.73
C LEU A 102 -13.64 -11.90 13.49
N ARG A 103 -13.38 -12.64 14.57
CA ARG A 103 -14.43 -13.24 15.42
C ARG A 103 -14.60 -12.53 16.75
N THR A 104 -13.61 -11.72 17.15
CA THR A 104 -13.61 -11.02 18.44
C THR A 104 -13.42 -9.53 18.25
N LYS A 105 -13.97 -8.75 19.19
CA LYS A 105 -13.82 -7.29 19.24
C LYS A 105 -12.34 -6.90 19.32
N ASP A 106 -11.56 -7.58 20.15
CA ASP A 106 -10.12 -7.31 20.31
C ASP A 106 -9.33 -7.52 19.00
N SER A 107 -9.65 -8.59 18.27
CA SER A 107 -9.05 -8.87 16.97
C SER A 107 -9.38 -7.80 15.92
N LEU A 108 -10.59 -7.26 15.96
CA LEU A 108 -11.01 -6.16 15.08
C LEU A 108 -10.28 -4.85 15.41
N TYR A 109 -10.10 -4.55 16.70
CA TYR A 109 -9.30 -3.40 17.17
C TYR A 109 -7.84 -3.51 16.73
N GLU A 110 -7.20 -4.65 16.98
CA GLU A 110 -5.80 -4.90 16.60
C GLU A 110 -5.62 -4.74 15.09
N THR A 111 -6.53 -5.33 14.30
CA THR A 111 -6.52 -5.20 12.83
C THR A 111 -6.63 -3.75 12.38
N TYR A 112 -7.50 -2.96 12.99
CA TYR A 112 -7.64 -1.53 12.69
C TYR A 112 -6.34 -0.75 12.96
N PHE A 113 -5.71 -0.99 14.11
CA PHE A 113 -4.43 -0.35 14.44
C PHE A 113 -3.32 -0.77 13.49
N ASP A 114 -3.24 -2.06 13.14
CA ASP A 114 -2.26 -2.56 12.18
C ASP A 114 -2.47 -1.95 10.77
N ILE A 115 -3.73 -1.75 10.34
CA ILE A 115 -4.03 -1.02 9.09
C ILE A 115 -3.54 0.42 9.16
N ARG A 116 -3.79 1.12 10.28
CA ARG A 116 -3.29 2.49 10.46
C ARG A 116 -1.76 2.56 10.47
N LEU A 117 -1.11 1.62 11.13
CA LEU A 117 0.35 1.53 11.14
C LEU A 117 0.89 1.29 9.72
N ASN A 118 0.26 0.40 8.95
CA ASN A 118 0.67 0.13 7.58
C ASN A 118 0.49 1.37 6.67
N MET A 119 -0.59 2.14 6.84
CA MET A 119 -0.78 3.41 6.15
C MET A 119 0.35 4.40 6.40
N GLU A 120 0.82 4.53 7.65
CA GLU A 120 1.96 5.42 7.96
C GLU A 120 3.28 4.87 7.40
N ILE A 121 3.53 3.56 7.49
CA ILE A 121 4.70 2.93 6.88
C ILE A 121 4.71 3.15 5.35
N TYR A 122 3.55 3.08 4.70
CA TYR A 122 3.41 3.38 3.26
C TYR A 122 3.82 4.83 2.96
N LYS A 123 3.34 5.80 3.74
CA LYS A 123 3.71 7.22 3.57
C LYS A 123 5.20 7.42 3.75
N THR A 124 5.78 6.89 4.84
CA THR A 124 7.21 6.99 5.11
C THR A 124 8.04 6.39 3.97
N PHE A 125 7.61 5.24 3.44
CA PHE A 125 8.25 4.63 2.28
C PHE A 125 8.16 5.50 1.02
N GLY A 126 6.99 6.07 0.74
CA GLY A 126 6.81 7.01 -0.36
C GLY A 126 7.77 8.21 -0.25
N PHE A 127 7.86 8.82 0.93
CA PHE A 127 8.82 9.91 1.19
C PHE A 127 10.28 9.46 1.06
N ALA A 128 10.62 8.23 1.46
CA ALA A 128 11.96 7.69 1.32
C ALA A 128 12.35 7.46 -0.14
N ILE A 129 11.39 7.18 -1.03
CA ILE A 129 11.63 7.02 -2.47
C ILE A 129 11.73 8.37 -3.20
N THR A 130 11.08 9.42 -2.69
CA THR A 130 11.02 10.74 -3.36
C THR A 130 12.39 11.27 -3.83
N PRO A 131 13.49 11.22 -3.04
CA PRO A 131 14.80 11.67 -3.49
C PRO A 131 15.31 10.91 -4.72
N PHE A 132 15.06 9.60 -4.81
CA PHE A 132 15.45 8.80 -5.97
C PHE A 132 14.68 9.20 -7.22
N LEU A 133 13.37 9.47 -7.08
CA LEU A 133 12.53 9.97 -8.16
C LEU A 133 13.03 11.33 -8.66
N VAL A 134 13.37 12.24 -7.74
CA VAL A 134 13.93 13.55 -8.08
C VAL A 134 15.26 13.40 -8.83
N LEU A 135 16.18 12.56 -8.34
CA LEU A 135 17.45 12.30 -9.01
C LEU A 135 17.25 11.75 -10.42
N PHE A 136 16.28 10.84 -10.61
CA PHE A 136 15.95 10.30 -11.91
C PHE A 136 15.40 11.36 -12.88
N LEU A 137 14.49 12.23 -12.41
CA LEU A 137 13.95 13.34 -13.21
C LEU A 137 15.03 14.35 -13.61
N VAL A 138 15.91 14.71 -12.67
CA VAL A 138 17.05 15.60 -12.92
C VAL A 138 17.99 14.97 -13.96
N GLY A 139 18.32 13.69 -13.81
CA GLY A 139 19.15 12.96 -14.78
C GLY A 139 18.55 12.95 -16.19
N LEU A 140 17.24 12.77 -16.31
CA LEU A 140 16.53 12.84 -17.61
C LEU A 140 16.57 14.23 -18.24
N LEU A 141 16.45 15.29 -17.44
CA LEU A 141 16.54 16.67 -17.92
C LEU A 141 17.94 16.96 -18.48
N PHE A 142 18.99 16.54 -17.77
CA PHE A 142 20.37 16.66 -18.27
C PHE A 142 20.61 15.87 -19.56
N TYR A 143 20.04 14.67 -19.67
CA TYR A 143 20.18 13.86 -20.88
C TYR A 143 19.48 14.48 -22.11
N LYS A 144 18.31 15.10 -21.90
CA LYS A 144 17.53 15.71 -22.98
C LYS A 144 18.21 16.97 -23.55
N GLU A 145 18.83 17.76 -22.70
CA GLU A 145 19.55 18.99 -23.07
C GLU A 145 20.97 18.68 -23.53
N GLN A 146 21.13 17.84 -24.57
CA GLN A 146 22.41 17.35 -25.09
C GLN A 146 23.53 18.42 -25.04
N GLY A 147 24.59 18.17 -24.27
CA GLY A 147 25.78 19.03 -24.25
C GLY A 147 25.78 20.17 -23.23
N ILE A 148 24.97 20.11 -22.16
CA ILE A 148 25.15 21.01 -21.01
C ILE A 148 26.56 20.85 -20.42
N ASP A 149 27.35 21.91 -20.52
CA ASP A 149 28.54 22.07 -19.69
C ASP A 149 28.09 22.43 -18.28
N ILE A 150 28.39 21.54 -17.33
CA ILE A 150 28.06 21.72 -15.91
C ILE A 150 28.68 23.02 -15.36
N ASN A 151 29.77 23.49 -15.99
CA ASN A 151 30.46 24.72 -15.62
C ASN A 151 29.84 25.99 -16.24
N ASN A 152 28.89 25.87 -17.17
CA ASN A 152 28.25 26.99 -17.86
C ASN A 152 26.73 26.78 -17.98
N LEU A 153 26.09 26.51 -16.84
CA LEU A 153 24.64 26.38 -16.75
C LEU A 153 23.95 27.74 -16.90
N SER A 154 22.95 27.82 -17.78
CA SER A 154 22.09 28.99 -17.88
C SER A 154 21.29 29.19 -16.59
N ASP A 155 21.17 30.44 -16.13
CA ASP A 155 20.30 30.81 -15.00
C ASP A 155 18.86 30.26 -15.16
N SER A 156 18.32 30.27 -16.39
CA SER A 156 16.99 29.73 -16.67
C SER A 156 16.90 28.23 -16.42
N PHE A 157 17.97 27.49 -16.70
CA PHE A 157 18.01 26.04 -16.48
C PHE A 157 18.07 25.72 -14.99
N ILE A 158 18.87 26.47 -14.22
CA ILE A 158 18.96 26.33 -12.76
C ILE A 158 17.60 26.61 -12.11
N ILE A 159 16.93 27.70 -12.51
CA ILE A 159 15.59 28.04 -12.02
C ILE A 159 14.59 26.94 -12.36
N THR A 160 14.64 26.42 -13.59
CA THR A 160 13.74 25.32 -14.02
C THR A 160 13.96 24.07 -13.19
N MET A 161 15.22 23.66 -12.96
CA MET A 161 15.52 22.51 -12.10
C MET A 161 15.02 22.70 -10.68
N PHE A 162 15.25 23.87 -10.10
CA PHE A 162 14.76 24.17 -8.75
C PHE A 162 13.24 24.04 -8.67
N ILE A 163 12.51 24.62 -9.62
CA ILE A 163 11.05 24.54 -9.67
C ILE A 163 10.60 23.08 -9.83
N VAL A 164 11.21 22.30 -10.73
CA VAL A 164 10.87 20.89 -10.94
C VAL A 164 11.09 20.07 -9.67
N ILE A 165 12.18 20.30 -8.95
CA ILE A 165 12.48 19.62 -7.68
C ILE A 165 11.42 19.98 -6.62
N VAL A 166 11.14 21.27 -6.41
CA VAL A 166 10.16 21.72 -5.41
C VAL A 166 8.76 21.20 -5.73
N VAL A 167 8.32 21.34 -6.98
CA VAL A 167 6.99 20.90 -7.41
C VAL A 167 6.86 19.38 -7.30
N SER A 168 7.86 18.61 -7.71
CA SER A 168 7.81 17.14 -7.63
C SER A 168 7.73 16.64 -6.19
N VAL A 169 8.51 17.22 -5.26
CA VAL A 169 8.46 16.86 -3.84
C VAL A 169 7.09 17.19 -3.22
N LEU A 170 6.57 18.40 -3.46
CA LEU A 170 5.26 18.82 -2.95
C LEU A 170 4.12 17.95 -3.51
N MET A 171 4.14 17.73 -4.83
CA MET A 171 3.15 16.90 -5.52
C MET A 171 3.17 15.47 -5.00
N MET A 172 4.36 14.90 -4.77
CA MET A 172 4.50 13.55 -4.21
C MET A 172 3.89 13.45 -2.81
N GLY A 173 4.11 14.45 -1.95
CA GLY A 173 3.50 14.48 -0.61
C GLY A 173 1.96 14.47 -0.65
N VAL A 174 1.36 15.29 -1.51
CA VAL A 174 -0.11 15.34 -1.68
C VAL A 174 -0.63 14.05 -2.30
N MET A 175 0.03 13.54 -3.34
CA MET A 175 -0.37 12.29 -4.01
C MET A 175 -0.36 11.11 -3.04
N LEU A 176 0.68 10.97 -2.22
CA LEU A 176 0.77 9.89 -1.23
C LEU A 176 -0.36 9.95 -0.21
N GLU A 177 -0.68 11.14 0.31
CA GLU A 177 -1.77 11.31 1.28
C GLU A 177 -3.12 10.91 0.68
N VAL A 178 -3.40 11.37 -0.55
CA VAL A 178 -4.62 11.05 -1.28
C VAL A 178 -4.71 9.56 -1.58
N TRP A 179 -3.61 8.95 -2.04
CA TRP A 179 -3.54 7.53 -2.40
C TRP A 179 -3.83 6.64 -1.18
N VAL A 180 -3.15 6.90 -0.06
CA VAL A 180 -3.35 6.17 1.19
C VAL A 180 -4.79 6.33 1.69
N HIS A 181 -5.35 7.54 1.63
CA HIS A 181 -6.73 7.77 2.04
C HIS A 181 -7.73 6.98 1.18
N TYR A 182 -7.52 6.95 -0.13
CA TYR A 182 -8.41 6.32 -1.08
C TYR A 182 -8.36 4.78 -0.99
N PHE A 183 -7.17 4.19 -0.97
CA PHE A 183 -7.00 2.73 -1.01
C PHE A 183 -7.15 2.06 0.36
N TYR A 184 -6.88 2.79 1.45
CA TYR A 184 -6.88 2.24 2.81
C TYR A 184 -7.76 3.03 3.78
N GLY A 185 -7.66 4.37 3.77
CA GLY A 185 -8.35 5.23 4.72
C GLY A 185 -9.88 5.10 4.71
N LYS A 186 -10.48 4.96 3.53
CA LYS A 186 -11.92 4.72 3.39
C LYS A 186 -12.37 3.44 4.11
N TYR A 187 -11.67 2.33 3.88
CA TYR A 187 -12.02 1.04 4.48
C TYR A 187 -11.67 0.98 5.97
N ALA A 188 -10.59 1.65 6.39
CA ALA A 188 -10.25 1.80 7.80
C ALA A 188 -11.35 2.57 8.56
N LYS A 189 -11.97 3.59 7.95
CA LYS A 189 -13.12 4.31 8.53
C LYS A 189 -14.35 3.41 8.66
N GLU A 190 -14.62 2.55 7.68
CA GLU A 190 -15.72 1.58 7.74
C GLU A 190 -15.51 0.58 8.90
N ILE A 191 -14.29 0.05 9.05
CA ILE A 191 -13.93 -0.81 10.19
C ILE A 191 -14.08 -0.06 11.52
N ARG A 192 -13.67 1.20 11.59
CA ARG A 192 -13.82 2.04 12.79
C ARG A 192 -15.29 2.22 13.20
N LYS A 193 -16.20 2.40 12.25
CA LYS A 193 -17.64 2.51 12.56
C LYS A 193 -18.18 1.25 13.24
N VAL A 194 -17.85 0.07 12.70
CA VAL A 194 -18.22 -1.21 13.31
C VAL A 194 -17.65 -1.34 14.74
N ILE A 195 -16.42 -0.89 14.92
CA ILE A 195 -15.76 -0.87 16.22
C ILE A 195 -16.48 0.03 17.25
N ASP A 196 -16.95 1.20 16.81
CA ASP A 196 -17.66 2.17 17.65
C ASP A 196 -19.07 1.66 17.98
N GLU A 197 -19.79 1.06 17.02
CA GLU A 197 -21.10 0.41 17.24
C GLU A 197 -21.04 -0.76 18.24
N LEU A 198 -19.91 -1.46 18.35
CA LEU A 198 -19.68 -2.53 19.33
C LEU A 198 -19.29 -2.01 20.71
N LYS A 199 -19.01 -0.70 20.87
CA LYS A 199 -18.74 -0.06 22.15
C LYS A 199 -20.00 0.54 22.78
N GLU A 200 -20.99 0.88 21.97
CA GLU A 200 -22.27 1.44 22.41
C GLU A 200 -23.27 0.38 22.90
N GLU A 201 -22.97 -0.91 22.69
CA GLU A 201 -23.59 -2.08 23.33
C GLU A 201 -22.80 -2.54 24.56
#